data_AF-A0A537KER2-F1
#
_entry.id   AF-A0A537KER2-F1
#
_cell.length_a   1.000
_cell.length_b   1.000
_cell.length_c   1.000
_cell.angle_alpha   90.00
_cell.angle_beta   90.00
_cell.angle_gamma   90.00
#
_symmetry.space_group_name_H-M   'P 1'
#
loop_
_entity.id
_entity.type
_entity.pdbx_description
1 polymer ?
#
loop_
_entity_poly.entity_id
_entity_poly.type
_entity_poly.pdbx_seq_one_letter_code
_entity_poly.pdbx_strand_id
1 'polypeptide(L)' 'MELETTRLILRDFTIDDIENLFLLDSDAVVMKYLGRPPVIDKNDVRSGIKKKMHYNKNNPGLGFWTVT' A
#
# COMPACT_ATOMS: atom_id res chain seq x y z
N MET A 1 -13.65 -5.70 4.67
CA MET A 1 -13.60 -7.18 4.75
C MET A 1 -12.17 -7.56 4.43
N GLU A 2 -11.55 -8.40 5.25
CA GLU A 2 -10.13 -8.76 5.11
C GLU A 2 -10.03 -10.17 4.52
N LEU A 3 -9.04 -10.42 3.65
CA LEU A 3 -8.76 -11.79 3.19
C LEU A 3 -7.77 -12.42 4.15
N GLU A 4 -8.17 -13.52 4.77
CA GLU A 4 -7.35 -14.19 5.76
C GLU A 4 -6.90 -15.56 5.27
N THR A 5 -5.68 -15.91 5.65
CA THR A 5 -5.10 -17.24 5.49
C THR A 5 -4.58 -17.69 6.86
N THR A 6 -4.09 -18.93 6.96
CA THR A 6 -3.52 -19.45 8.22
C THR A 6 -2.39 -18.58 8.81
N ARG A 7 -1.69 -17.78 7.98
CA ARG A 7 -0.51 -17.02 8.44
C ARG A 7 -0.57 -15.53 8.14
N LEU A 8 -1.51 -15.06 7.31
CA LEU A 8 -1.51 -13.71 6.76
C LEU A 8 -2.92 -13.17 6.64
N ILE A 9 -3.03 -11.85 6.81
CA ILE A 9 -4.24 -11.06 6.60
C ILE A 9 -3.94 -10.03 5.52
N LEU A 10 -4.84 -9.88 4.55
CA LEU A 10 -4.87 -8.81 3.58
C LEU A 10 -5.96 -7.81 3.96
N ARG A 11 -5.57 -6.58 4.25
CA ARG A 11 -6.46 -5.53 4.74
C ARG A 11 -6.24 -4.20 4.03
N ASP A 12 -7.17 -3.27 4.23
CA ASP A 12 -7.00 -1.88 3.82
C ASP A 12 -5.72 -1.27 4.41
N PHE A 13 -5.09 -0.37 3.66
CA PHE A 13 -3.97 0.43 4.15
C PHE A 13 -4.43 1.41 5.21
N THR A 14 -3.60 1.60 6.24
CA THR A 14 -3.74 2.66 7.24
C THR A 14 -2.52 3.57 7.24
N ILE A 15 -2.59 4.68 8.00
CA ILE A 15 -1.44 5.58 8.15
C ILE A 15 -0.27 4.90 8.88
N ASP A 16 -0.51 3.84 9.64
CA ASP A 16 0.52 3.13 10.39
C ASP A 16 1.41 2.28 9.46
N ASP A 17 0.95 2.01 8.24
CA ASP A 17 1.70 1.26 7.24
C ASP A 17 2.79 2.10 6.54
N ILE A 18 2.83 3.42 6.76
CA ILE A 18 3.76 4.35 6.08
C ILE A 18 5.22 3.93 6.29
N GLU A 19 5.59 3.58 7.52
CA GLU A 19 6.99 3.26 7.83
C GLU A 19 7.44 1.98 7.14
N ASN A 20 6.63 0.92 7.25
CA ASN A 20 6.92 -0.37 6.66
C ASN A 20 6.98 -0.30 5.14
N LEU A 21 6.08 0.47 4.52
CA LEU A 21 6.08 0.67 3.07
C LEU A 21 7.27 1.51 2.61
N PHE A 22 7.67 2.54 3.35
CA PHE A 22 8.86 3.31 3.01
C PHE A 22 10.13 2.45 3.09
N LEU A 23 10.25 1.59 4.11
CA LEU A 23 11.37 0.67 4.21
C LEU A 23 11.47 -0.25 2.98
N LEU A 24 10.33 -0.76 2.50
CA LEU A 24 10.27 -1.60 1.30
C LEU A 24 10.55 -0.82 0.01
N ASP A 25 9.89 0.32 -0.16
CA ASP A 25 9.95 1.12 -1.39
C ASP A 25 11.27 1.90 -1.55
N SER A 26 12.03 2.11 -0.47
CA SER A 26 13.36 2.74 -0.51
C SER A 26 14.50 1.75 -0.78
N ASP A 27 14.24 0.44 -0.72
CA ASP A 27 15.24 -0.59 -0.99
C ASP A 27 15.43 -0.80 -2.50
N ALA A 28 16.65 -0.50 -2.98
CA ALA A 28 17.01 -0.67 -4.39
C ALA A 28 16.96 -2.13 -4.87
N VAL A 29 17.23 -3.10 -3.99
CA VAL A 29 17.18 -4.54 -4.32
C VAL A 29 15.75 -5.00 -4.53
N VAL A 30 14.79 -4.44 -3.79
CA VAL A 30 13.35 -4.69 -3.97
C VAL A 30 12.87 -4.00 -5.24
N MET A 31 13.20 -2.72 -5.38
CA MET A 31 12.64 -1.85 -6.43
C MET A 31 13.16 -2.19 -7.83
N LYS A 32 14.28 -2.91 -7.96
CA LYS A 32 14.80 -3.37 -9.27
C LYS A 32 13.80 -4.20 -10.08
N TYR A 33 12.80 -4.80 -9.44
CA TYR A 33 11.76 -5.59 -10.10
C TYR A 33 10.50 -4.78 -10.48
N LEU A 34 10.39 -3.53 -10.04
CA LEU A 34 9.16 -2.73 -10.14
C LEU A 34 9.21 -1.64 -11.22
N GLY A 35 10.30 -1.55 -12.00
CA GLY A 35 10.42 -0.65 -13.15
C GLY A 35 10.38 0.85 -12.78
N ARG A 36 10.60 1.20 -11.51
CA ARG A 36 10.58 2.57 -10.99
C ARG A 36 11.71 2.76 -9.97
N PRO A 37 12.26 3.98 -9.80
CA PRO A 37 13.35 4.23 -8.86
C PRO A 37 12.89 4.03 -7.41
N PRO A 38 13.81 3.73 -6.47
CA PRO A 38 13.52 3.69 -5.05
C PRO A 38 12.97 5.02 -4.54
N VAL A 39 12.03 4.93 -3.59
CA VAL A 39 11.43 6.11 -2.96
C VAL A 39 12.44 6.75 -2.00
N ILE A 40 12.64 8.05 -2.14
CA ILE A 40 13.58 8.83 -1.32
C ILE A 40 12.89 9.70 -0.27
N ASP A 41 11.60 10.04 -0.47
CA ASP A 41 10.81 10.82 0.48
C ASP A 41 9.62 10.01 1.01
N LYS A 42 9.55 9.85 2.32
CA LYS A 42 8.44 9.22 3.04
C LYS A 42 7.09 9.93 2.80
N ASN A 43 7.11 11.20 2.42
CA ASN A 43 5.91 11.95 2.03
C ASN A 43 5.25 11.38 0.76
N ASP A 44 6.02 10.76 -0.14
CA ASP A 44 5.47 10.13 -1.34
C ASP A 44 4.63 8.90 -0.98
N VAL A 45 5.14 8.07 -0.06
CA VAL A 45 4.40 6.92 0.49
C VAL A 45 3.13 7.39 1.19
N ARG A 46 3.22 8.39 2.08
CA ARG A 46 2.06 8.95 2.77
C ARG A 46 0.99 9.46 1.81
N SER A 47 1.40 10.19 0.78
CA SER A 47 0.50 10.71 -0.25
C SER A 47 -0.15 9.58 -1.05
N GLY A 48 0.62 8.54 -1.38
CA GLY A 48 0.14 7.33 -2.04
C GLY A 48 -0.89 6.56 -1.22
N ILE A 49 -0.68 6.38 0.08
CA ILE A 49 -1.65 5.73 0.98
C ILE A 49 -2.94 6.54 1.09
N LYS A 50 -2.84 7.87 1.33
CA LYS A 50 -4.02 8.74 1.40
C LYS A 50 -4.87 8.69 0.13
N LYS A 51 -4.22 8.67 -1.04
CA LYS A 51 -4.92 8.51 -2.34
C LYS A 51 -5.67 7.18 -2.41
N LYS A 52 -5.05 6.07 -2.01
CA LYS A 52 -5.70 4.74 -2.00
C LYS A 52 -6.86 4.67 -1.00
N MET A 53 -6.68 5.17 0.22
CA MET A 53 -7.75 5.24 1.22
C MET A 53 -8.94 6.06 0.72
N HIS A 54 -8.67 7.24 0.13
CA HIS A 54 -9.72 8.09 -0.46
C HIS A 54 -10.43 7.38 -1.62
N TYR A 55 -9.68 6.71 -2.49
CA TYR A 55 -10.23 5.96 -3.62
C TYR A 55 -11.15 4.82 -3.15
N ASN A 56 -10.70 3.98 -2.22
CA ASN A 56 -11.50 2.88 -1.69
C ASN A 56 -12.78 3.39 -1.01
N LYS A 57 -12.69 4.49 -0.25
CA LYS A 57 -13.86 5.11 0.40
C LYS A 57 -14.93 5.56 -0.60
N ASN A 58 -14.51 6.11 -1.73
CA ASN A 58 -15.43 6.71 -2.70
C ASN A 58 -15.89 5.76 -3.81
N ASN A 59 -15.25 4.59 -3.95
CA ASN A 59 -15.52 3.63 -5.00
C ASN A 59 -15.76 2.24 -4.38
N PRO A 60 -16.85 2.06 -3.61
CA PRO A 60 -17.20 0.75 -3.07
C PRO A 60 -17.41 -0.24 -4.22
N GLY A 61 -16.87 -1.46 -4.10
CA GLY A 61 -16.94 -2.45 -5.19
C GLY A 61 -15.81 -2.34 -6.23
N LEU A 62 -14.95 -1.31 -6.17
CA LEU A 62 -13.90 -1.08 -7.17
C LEU A 62 -12.52 -0.77 -6.56
N GLY A 63 -12.34 -1.01 -5.26
CA GLY A 63 -11.12 -0.68 -4.53
C GLY A 63 -9.90 -1.57 -4.84
N PHE A 64 -8.74 -1.19 -4.30
CA PHE A 64 -7.49 -1.97 -4.39
C PHE A 64 -7.51 -3.27 -3.57
N TRP A 65 -8.51 -3.44 -2.73
CA TRP A 65 -8.70 -4.60 -1.86
C TRP A 65 -10.03 -5.26 -2.15
N THR A 66 -10.14 -6.52 -1.73
CA THR A 66 -11.31 -7.39 -1.90
C THR A 66 -12.64 -6.64 -1.74
N VAL A 67 -13.41 -6.72 -2.79
CA VAL A 67 -14.82 -6.37 -2.87
C VAL A 67 -15.59 -7.66 -3.04
N THR A 68 -16.63 -7.81 -2.24
CA THR A 68 -17.60 -8.91 -2.38
C THR A 68 -18.44 -8.70 -3.62
#